data_AF-A0A531L2S6-F1
#
_entry.id   AF-A0A531L2S6-F1
#
_cell.length_a   1.000
_cell.length_b   1.000
_cell.length_c   1.000
_cell.angle_alpha   90.00
_cell.angle_beta   90.00
_cell.angle_gamma   90.00
#
_symmetry.space_group_name_H-M   'P 1'
#
loop_
_entity.id
_entity.type
_entity.pdbx_description
1 polymer ?
#
loop_
_entity_poly.entity_id
_entity_poly.type
_entity_poly.pdbx_seq_one_letter_code
_entity_poly.pdbx_strand_id
1 'polypeptide(L)'
;MPEPLKLKGIPASAGYAEGPLFNLDPVVARYRSKATAADERLALETAIGTATGRLAKLIQATEGDAADILEFQLAMLEDDALTGPAFAAIAAGQPADAAWRQALDAEIVGYETSDQDYFRARAADMRDIRDQVLCALTEDCAAAAPAGAIFYGEDIAPTRFLETDWSAGGGIALKAGSAASHVAMLARSRGVPMIVGL
;
A
#
# COMPACT_ATOMS: atom_id res chain seq x y z
N MET A 1 -34.58 -7.36 -15.73
CA MET A 1 -33.11 -7.32 -15.59
C MET A 1 -32.75 -5.86 -15.38
N PRO A 2 -32.20 -5.46 -14.22
CA PRO A 2 -31.72 -4.10 -14.06
C PRO A 2 -30.63 -3.81 -15.11
N GLU A 3 -30.57 -2.57 -15.62
CA GLU A 3 -29.48 -2.17 -16.50
C GLU A 3 -28.13 -2.28 -15.76
N PRO A 4 -27.05 -2.68 -16.45
CA PRO A 4 -25.74 -2.75 -15.84
C PRO A 4 -25.30 -1.34 -15.41
N LEU A 5 -24.74 -1.23 -14.20
CA LEU A 5 -24.13 0.00 -13.72
C LEU A 5 -23.00 0.42 -14.68
N LYS A 6 -23.07 1.66 -15.18
CA LYS A 6 -22.04 2.25 -16.05
C LYS A 6 -21.37 3.40 -15.33
N LEU A 7 -20.10 3.23 -15.01
CA LEU A 7 -19.24 4.27 -14.45
C LEU A 7 -18.32 4.82 -15.54
N LYS A 8 -17.95 6.10 -15.42
CA LYS A 8 -17.02 6.78 -16.33
C LYS A 8 -15.91 7.38 -15.48
N GLY A 9 -14.67 7.11 -15.85
CA GLY A 9 -13.49 7.70 -15.22
C GLY A 9 -12.47 8.15 -16.26
N ILE A 10 -11.29 8.49 -15.78
CA ILE A 10 -10.14 8.96 -16.56
C ILE A 10 -9.25 7.76 -16.90
N PRO A 11 -8.97 7.50 -18.19
CA PRO A 11 -8.08 6.41 -18.57
C PRO A 11 -6.63 6.73 -18.14
N ALA A 12 -6.05 5.87 -17.31
CA ALA A 12 -4.66 5.98 -16.84
C ALA A 12 -3.72 5.03 -17.60
N SER A 13 -4.23 3.88 -18.02
CA SER A 13 -3.56 2.91 -18.89
C SER A 13 -4.58 2.29 -19.85
N ALA A 14 -4.24 2.22 -21.14
CA ALA A 14 -5.14 1.76 -22.18
C ALA A 14 -5.28 0.22 -22.19
N GLY A 15 -6.44 -0.27 -22.60
CA GLY A 15 -6.69 -1.70 -22.84
C GLY A 15 -8.12 -2.11 -22.49
N TYR A 16 -8.39 -3.41 -22.54
CA TYR A 16 -9.66 -4.03 -22.17
C TYR A 16 -9.39 -5.17 -21.17
N ALA A 17 -10.18 -5.22 -20.11
CA ALA A 17 -10.12 -6.29 -19.12
C ALA A 17 -11.54 -6.67 -18.67
N GLU A 18 -11.73 -7.95 -18.40
CA GLU A 18 -12.96 -8.51 -17.88
C GLU A 18 -12.61 -9.60 -16.88
N GLY A 19 -13.25 -9.60 -15.72
CA GLY A 19 -12.96 -10.55 -14.67
C GLY A 19 -13.72 -10.27 -13.37
N PRO A 20 -13.53 -11.12 -12.34
CA PRO A 20 -14.15 -10.94 -11.04
C PRO A 20 -13.68 -9.65 -10.37
N LEU A 21 -14.60 -8.92 -9.74
CA LEU A 21 -14.27 -7.73 -8.97
C LEU A 21 -13.55 -8.14 -7.68
N PHE A 22 -12.40 -7.52 -7.41
CA PHE A 22 -11.63 -7.70 -6.18
C PHE A 22 -11.53 -6.36 -5.45
N ASN A 23 -12.04 -6.30 -4.22
CA ASN A 23 -11.98 -5.08 -3.42
C ASN A 23 -10.58 -4.92 -2.80
N LEU A 24 -9.93 -3.80 -3.12
CA LEU A 24 -8.64 -3.39 -2.55
C LEU A 24 -8.79 -2.84 -1.14
N ASP A 25 -9.93 -2.22 -0.82
CA ASP A 25 -10.16 -1.61 0.49
C ASP A 25 -10.24 -2.73 1.54
N PRO A 26 -9.28 -2.83 2.47
CA PRO A 26 -9.22 -3.96 3.39
C PRO A 26 -10.42 -3.97 4.32
N VAL A 27 -10.92 -5.17 4.63
CA VAL A 27 -11.70 -5.39 5.85
C VAL A 27 -10.73 -5.14 6.99
N VAL A 28 -10.96 -4.09 7.79
CA VAL A 28 -10.05 -3.71 8.89
C VAL A 28 -9.85 -4.89 9.82
N ALA A 29 -8.70 -5.57 9.67
CA ALA A 29 -8.30 -6.64 10.54
C ALA A 29 -8.10 -6.07 11.95
N ARG A 30 -8.70 -6.72 12.94
CA ARG A 30 -8.62 -6.25 14.33
C ARG A 30 -7.37 -6.80 14.96
N TYR A 31 -6.39 -5.93 15.20
CA TYR A 31 -5.24 -6.26 16.01
C TYR A 31 -5.68 -6.68 17.42
N ARG A 32 -5.03 -7.71 17.95
CA ARG A 32 -5.22 -8.14 19.34
C ARG A 32 -4.03 -7.65 20.15
N SER A 33 -4.28 -6.65 20.99
CA SER A 33 -3.29 -6.10 21.91
C SER A 33 -2.68 -7.21 22.77
N LYS A 34 -1.37 -7.10 23.00
CA LYS A 34 -0.60 -7.99 23.85
C LYS A 34 -0.71 -7.55 25.32
N ALA A 35 -0.22 -8.42 26.21
CA ALA A 35 -0.33 -8.19 27.64
C ALA A 35 0.68 -7.15 28.16
N THR A 36 1.82 -6.99 27.48
CA THR A 36 2.91 -6.11 27.92
C THR A 36 3.42 -5.22 26.79
N ALA A 37 3.96 -4.05 27.14
CA ALA A 37 4.62 -3.17 26.18
C ALA A 37 5.84 -3.82 25.52
N ALA A 38 6.49 -4.77 26.19
CA ALA A 38 7.59 -5.54 25.60
C ALA A 38 7.10 -6.47 24.49
N ASP A 39 5.95 -7.13 24.68
CA ASP A 39 5.35 -7.99 23.66
C ASP A 39 4.82 -7.16 22.47
N GLU A 40 4.25 -5.99 22.73
CA GLU A 40 3.82 -5.04 21.70
C GLU A 40 5.01 -4.55 20.87
N ARG A 41 6.11 -4.18 21.54
CA ARG A 41 7.35 -3.77 20.88
C ARG A 41 7.90 -4.89 19.99
N LEU A 42 7.98 -6.11 20.51
CA LEU A 42 8.46 -7.26 19.75
C LEU A 42 7.56 -7.57 18.55
N ALA A 43 6.24 -7.41 18.70
CA ALA A 43 5.30 -7.57 17.61
C ALA A 43 5.55 -6.53 16.50
N LEU A 44 5.78 -5.26 16.86
CA LEU A 44 6.11 -4.21 15.89
C LEU A 44 7.46 -4.46 15.20
N GLU A 45 8.51 -4.81 15.96
CA GLU A 45 9.82 -5.15 15.39
C GLU A 45 9.72 -6.32 14.38
N THR A 46 8.94 -7.34 14.73
CA THR A 46 8.70 -8.51 13.85
C THR A 46 7.92 -8.11 12.60
N ALA A 47 6.92 -7.25 12.73
CA ALA A 47 6.11 -6.78 11.61
C ALA A 47 6.93 -5.89 10.65
N ILE A 48 7.75 -4.99 11.18
CA ILE A 48 8.71 -4.19 10.40
C ILE A 48 9.68 -5.12 9.67
N GLY A 49 10.29 -6.10 10.35
CA GLY A 49 11.17 -7.08 9.72
C GLY A 49 10.50 -7.92 8.62
N THR A 50 9.21 -8.21 8.77
CA THR A 50 8.41 -8.91 7.75
C THR A 50 8.17 -8.02 6.53
N ALA A 51 7.84 -6.74 6.75
CA ALA A 51 7.63 -5.77 5.68
C ALA A 51 8.94 -5.49 4.92
N THR A 52 10.05 -5.24 5.62
CA THR A 52 11.36 -5.01 4.97
C THR A 52 11.82 -6.23 4.17
N GLY A 53 11.67 -7.44 4.72
CA GLY A 53 11.98 -8.69 4.00
C GLY A 53 11.12 -8.90 2.75
N ARG A 54 9.89 -8.42 2.74
CA ARG A 54 8.98 -8.45 1.58
C ARG A 54 9.39 -7.44 0.52
N LEU A 55 9.67 -6.20 0.92
CA LEU A 55 10.20 -5.16 0.03
C LEU A 55 11.51 -5.58 -0.63
N ALA A 56 12.45 -6.12 0.13
CA ALA A 56 13.74 -6.59 -0.40
C ALA A 56 13.58 -7.65 -1.51
N LYS A 57 12.61 -8.57 -1.36
CA LYS A 57 12.30 -9.56 -2.40
C LYS A 57 11.68 -8.92 -3.64
N LEU A 58 10.79 -7.94 -3.46
CA LEU A 58 10.18 -7.23 -4.58
C LEU A 58 11.21 -6.40 -5.37
N ILE A 59 12.14 -5.75 -4.67
CA ILE A 59 13.25 -5.01 -5.28
C ILE A 59 14.06 -5.94 -6.19
N GLN A 60 14.40 -7.15 -5.73
CA GLN A 60 15.15 -8.11 -6.55
C GLN A 60 14.40 -8.58 -7.81
N ALA A 61 13.07 -8.49 -7.82
CA ALA A 61 12.22 -8.93 -8.93
C ALA A 61 11.75 -7.75 -9.82
N THR A 62 12.22 -6.54 -9.55
CA THR A 62 11.72 -5.31 -10.15
C THR A 62 12.88 -4.44 -10.65
N GLU A 63 12.69 -3.76 -11.78
CA GLU A 63 13.70 -2.88 -12.38
C GLU A 63 13.11 -1.47 -12.64
N GLY A 64 14.00 -0.48 -12.80
CA GLY A 64 13.65 0.91 -13.14
C GLY A 64 12.93 1.66 -12.02
N ASP A 65 12.09 2.63 -12.37
CA ASP A 65 11.39 3.53 -11.43
C ASP A 65 10.61 2.79 -10.33
N ALA A 66 10.17 1.56 -10.62
CA ALA A 66 9.50 0.70 -9.66
C ALA A 66 10.42 0.26 -8.52
N ALA A 67 11.69 -0.03 -8.81
CA ALA A 67 12.70 -0.36 -7.81
C ALA A 67 13.04 0.87 -6.95
N ASP A 68 13.18 2.05 -7.56
CA ASP A 68 13.47 3.30 -6.83
C ASP A 68 12.39 3.65 -5.79
N ILE A 69 11.12 3.33 -6.08
CA ILE A 69 10.02 3.48 -5.12
C ILE A 69 10.20 2.52 -3.94
N LEU A 70 10.47 1.25 -4.21
CA LEU A 70 10.64 0.24 -3.17
C LEU A 70 11.90 0.47 -2.33
N GLU A 71 13.00 0.92 -2.93
CA GLU A 71 14.23 1.27 -2.24
C GLU A 71 14.01 2.45 -1.28
N PHE A 72 13.26 3.47 -1.71
CA PHE A 72 12.83 4.54 -0.80
C PHE A 72 12.01 3.99 0.37
N GLN A 73 11.04 3.12 0.11
CA GLN A 73 10.22 2.52 1.17
C GLN A 73 11.06 1.69 2.16
N LEU A 74 12.03 0.93 1.66
CA LEU A 74 12.95 0.15 2.48
C LEU A 74 13.81 1.08 3.35
N ALA A 75 14.41 2.12 2.77
CA ALA A 75 15.23 3.08 3.50
C ALA A 75 14.44 3.80 4.61
N MET A 76 13.17 4.12 4.36
CA MET A 76 12.28 4.72 5.37
C MET A 76 11.99 3.76 6.53
N LEU A 77 11.78 2.46 6.26
CA LEU A 77 11.57 1.47 7.33
C LEU A 77 12.82 1.18 8.17
N GLU A 78 14.01 1.41 7.61
CA GLU A 78 15.29 1.31 8.30
C GLU A 78 15.66 2.57 9.10
N ASP A 79 14.91 3.66 8.93
CA ASP A 79 15.15 4.91 9.65
C ASP A 79 14.51 4.89 11.05
N ASP A 80 15.36 4.92 12.08
CA ASP A 80 14.96 5.02 13.48
C ASP A 80 14.13 6.28 13.78
N ALA A 81 14.27 7.34 12.98
CA ALA A 81 13.45 8.55 13.14
C ALA A 81 11.97 8.28 12.80
N LEU A 82 11.70 7.38 11.84
CA LEU A 82 10.34 7.00 11.47
C LEU A 82 9.71 6.06 12.51
N THR A 83 10.50 5.09 12.99
CA THR A 83 9.99 4.04 13.90
C THR A 83 9.99 4.47 15.38
N GLY A 84 10.87 5.39 15.77
CA GLY A 84 11.05 5.87 17.13
C GLY A 84 9.77 6.38 17.81
N PRO A 85 8.96 7.25 17.16
CA PRO A 85 7.69 7.71 17.72
C PRO A 85 6.71 6.56 18.04
N ALA A 86 6.64 5.54 17.20
CA ALA A 86 5.78 4.38 17.43
C ALA A 86 6.27 3.57 18.65
N PHE A 87 7.57 3.33 18.78
CA PHE A 87 8.14 2.65 19.96
C PHE A 87 7.96 3.43 21.25
N ALA A 88 8.06 4.77 21.21
CA ALA A 88 7.80 5.62 22.36
C ALA A 88 6.33 5.54 22.80
N ALA A 89 5.39 5.52 21.85
CA ALA A 89 3.97 5.37 22.13
C ALA A 89 3.63 3.99 22.72
N ILE A 90 4.27 2.92 22.24
CA ILE A 90 4.16 1.58 22.84
C ILE A 90 4.68 1.58 24.28
N ALA A 91 5.83 2.21 24.54
CA ALA A 91 6.37 2.33 25.89
C ALA A 91 5.43 3.10 26.84
N ALA A 92 4.61 4.02 26.31
CA ALA A 92 3.56 4.73 27.03
C ALA A 92 2.25 3.92 27.19
N GLY A 93 2.19 2.68 26.70
CA GLY A 93 1.07 1.75 26.88
C GLY A 93 0.08 1.70 25.72
N GLN A 94 0.39 2.27 24.56
CA GLN A 94 -0.43 2.08 23.36
C GLN A 94 -0.19 0.70 22.72
N PRO A 95 -1.22 0.09 22.11
CA PRO A 95 -1.03 -1.12 21.31
C PRO A 95 -0.27 -0.80 20.01
N ALA A 96 0.48 -1.79 19.49
CA ALA A 96 1.40 -1.60 18.38
C ALA A 96 0.74 -1.08 17.09
N ASP A 97 -0.47 -1.55 16.78
CA ASP A 97 -1.22 -1.11 15.59
C ASP A 97 -1.60 0.37 15.65
N ALA A 98 -2.09 0.82 16.80
CA ALA A 98 -2.47 2.22 17.02
C ALA A 98 -1.23 3.12 17.06
N ALA A 99 -0.19 2.71 17.77
CA ALA A 99 1.07 3.44 17.89
C ALA A 99 1.73 3.65 16.52
N TRP A 100 1.82 2.58 15.72
CA TRP A 100 2.37 2.65 14.37
C TRP A 100 1.52 3.51 13.44
N ARG A 101 0.20 3.30 13.43
CA ARG A 101 -0.72 4.10 12.60
C ARG A 101 -0.62 5.58 12.94
N GLN A 102 -0.65 5.93 14.22
CA GLN A 102 -0.57 7.32 14.66
C GLN A 102 0.75 7.99 14.26
N ALA A 103 1.87 7.27 14.42
CA ALA A 103 3.19 7.79 14.03
C ALA A 103 3.25 8.07 12.52
N LEU A 104 2.85 7.11 11.70
CA LEU A 104 2.90 7.25 10.25
C LEU A 104 1.87 8.26 9.72
N ASP A 105 0.67 8.32 10.28
CA ASP A 105 -0.35 9.29 9.87
C ASP A 105 0.13 10.74 10.07
N ALA A 106 0.90 11.00 11.14
CA ALA A 106 1.50 12.32 11.36
C ALA A 106 2.54 12.68 10.28
N GLU A 107 3.42 11.73 9.93
CA GLU A 107 4.40 11.92 8.87
C GLU A 107 3.75 12.08 7.49
N ILE A 108 2.72 11.27 7.19
CA ILE A 108 1.96 11.36 5.94
C ILE A 108 1.36 12.76 5.78
N VAL A 109 0.71 13.30 6.82
CA VAL A 109 0.16 14.67 6.77
C VAL A 109 1.26 15.70 6.49
N GLY A 110 2.45 15.53 7.06
CA GLY A 110 3.61 16.39 6.77
C GLY A 110 4.04 16.30 5.30
N TYR A 111 4.07 15.10 4.73
CA TYR A 111 4.40 14.89 3.31
C TYR A 111 3.36 15.51 2.37
N GLU A 112 2.07 15.36 2.69
CA GLU A 112 0.96 15.89 1.88
C GLU A 112 0.88 17.41 1.88
N THR A 113 1.18 18.03 3.01
CA THR A 113 1.10 19.48 3.19
C THR A 113 2.41 20.21 2.84
N SER A 114 3.45 19.46 2.44
CA SER A 114 4.73 20.03 2.05
C SER A 114 4.61 20.91 0.81
N ASP A 115 5.32 22.04 0.80
CA ASP A 115 5.41 22.93 -0.37
C ASP A 115 6.18 22.29 -1.53
N GLN A 116 6.99 21.25 -1.27
CA GLN A 116 7.77 20.60 -2.32
C GLN A 116 7.01 19.45 -2.98
N ASP A 117 6.87 19.53 -4.30
CA ASP A 117 6.19 18.52 -5.13
C ASP A 117 6.73 17.10 -4.90
N TYR A 118 8.04 16.98 -4.66
CA TYR A 118 8.69 15.70 -4.37
C TYR A 118 8.08 15.00 -3.15
N PHE A 119 7.94 15.70 -2.02
CA PHE A 119 7.37 15.10 -0.79
C PHE A 119 5.90 14.77 -0.96
N ARG A 120 5.12 15.63 -1.62
CA ARG A 120 3.70 15.33 -1.89
C ARG A 120 3.52 14.09 -2.76
N ALA A 121 4.42 13.87 -3.74
CA ALA A 121 4.40 12.67 -4.58
C ALA A 121 4.75 11.39 -3.80
N ARG A 122 5.55 11.49 -2.73
CA ARG A 122 5.96 10.38 -1.86
C ARG A 122 4.95 10.05 -0.75
N ALA A 123 3.90 10.85 -0.55
CA ALA A 123 2.90 10.60 0.49
C ALA A 123 2.19 9.24 0.32
N ALA A 124 1.97 8.80 -0.92
CA ALA A 124 1.42 7.47 -1.22
C ALA A 124 2.38 6.34 -0.80
N ASP A 125 3.69 6.55 -0.97
CA ASP A 125 4.71 5.58 -0.56
C ASP A 125 4.74 5.44 0.98
N MET A 126 4.55 6.54 1.72
CA MET A 126 4.44 6.52 3.19
C MET A 126 3.20 5.75 3.67
N ARG A 127 2.06 5.89 2.97
CA ARG A 127 0.85 5.11 3.26
C ARG A 127 1.06 3.62 3.01
N ASP A 128 1.73 3.29 1.91
CA ASP A 128 2.05 1.91 1.55
C ASP A 128 2.91 1.24 2.65
N ILE A 129 3.95 1.93 3.13
CA ILE A 129 4.78 1.48 4.26
C ILE A 129 3.94 1.24 5.51
N ARG A 130 3.09 2.21 5.87
CA ARG A 130 2.20 2.12 7.03
C ARG A 130 1.35 0.86 6.93
N ASP A 131 0.70 0.66 5.78
CA ASP A 131 -0.27 -0.40 5.58
C ASP A 131 0.38 -1.79 5.51
N GLN A 132 1.60 -1.90 4.96
CA GLN A 132 2.36 -3.15 4.97
C GLN A 132 2.71 -3.64 6.37
N VAL A 133 3.18 -2.74 7.24
CA VAL A 133 3.49 -3.10 8.64
C VAL A 133 2.21 -3.43 9.40
N LEU A 134 1.11 -2.69 9.17
CA LEU A 134 -0.19 -3.02 9.77
C LEU A 134 -0.68 -4.40 9.34
N CYS A 135 -0.56 -4.76 8.06
CA CYS A 135 -0.93 -6.09 7.57
C CYS A 135 -0.09 -7.19 8.23
N ALA A 136 1.20 -6.96 8.42
CA ALA A 136 2.09 -7.89 9.11
C ALA A 136 1.74 -8.03 10.60
N LEU A 137 1.30 -6.95 11.27
CA LEU A 137 0.84 -6.97 12.66
C LEU A 137 -0.46 -7.75 12.85
N THR A 138 -1.39 -7.65 11.91
CA THR A 138 -2.71 -8.29 12.01
C THR A 138 -2.73 -9.72 11.49
N GLU A 139 -1.61 -10.23 10.96
CA GLU A 139 -1.50 -11.52 10.26
C GLU A 139 -2.53 -11.68 9.12
N ASP A 140 -3.08 -10.57 8.65
CA ASP A 140 -4.13 -10.51 7.64
C ASP A 140 -3.54 -9.83 6.40
N CYS A 141 -2.64 -10.56 5.74
CA CYS A 141 -2.11 -10.14 4.46
C CYS A 141 -3.26 -10.19 3.45
N ALA A 142 -3.63 -9.02 2.91
CA ALA A 142 -4.70 -8.80 1.96
C ALA A 142 -4.98 -10.02 1.06
N ALA A 143 -6.22 -10.52 1.10
CA ALA A 143 -6.66 -11.72 0.39
C ALA A 143 -6.07 -11.82 -1.02
N ALA A 144 -5.65 -13.03 -1.41
CA ALA A 144 -5.19 -13.27 -2.76
C ALA A 144 -6.31 -12.95 -3.74
N ALA A 145 -6.03 -12.06 -4.69
CA ALA A 145 -6.99 -11.78 -5.74
C ALA A 145 -7.13 -13.01 -6.66
N PRO A 146 -8.35 -13.32 -7.12
CA PRO A 146 -8.52 -14.37 -8.12
C PRO A 146 -7.79 -14.00 -9.42
N ALA A 147 -7.41 -15.01 -10.20
CA ALA A 147 -6.75 -14.80 -11.49
C ALA A 147 -7.64 -13.96 -12.43
N GLY A 148 -7.04 -12.96 -13.09
CA GLY A 148 -7.75 -12.06 -14.00
C GLY A 148 -8.68 -11.04 -13.32
N ALA A 149 -8.52 -10.79 -12.02
CA ALA A 149 -9.41 -9.88 -11.28
C ALA A 149 -9.36 -8.42 -11.78
N ILE A 150 -10.49 -7.73 -11.61
CA ILE A 150 -10.57 -6.27 -11.68
C ILE A 150 -10.46 -5.71 -10.28
N PHE A 151 -9.34 -5.08 -9.97
CA PHE A 151 -9.08 -4.46 -8.69
C PHE A 151 -9.85 -3.14 -8.57
N TYR A 152 -10.64 -3.00 -7.51
CA TYR A 152 -11.46 -1.84 -7.24
C TYR A 152 -11.29 -1.33 -5.82
N GLY A 153 -11.15 -0.01 -5.64
CA GLY A 153 -10.99 0.60 -4.32
C GLY A 153 -10.76 2.11 -4.40
N GLU A 154 -10.36 2.70 -3.29
CA GLU A 154 -10.00 4.12 -3.24
C GLU A 154 -8.73 4.39 -4.05
N ASP A 155 -7.64 3.69 -3.74
CA ASP A 155 -6.35 3.76 -4.43
C ASP A 155 -5.68 2.37 -4.39
N ILE A 156 -4.59 2.20 -5.13
CA ILE A 156 -3.76 0.98 -5.09
C ILE A 156 -2.33 1.34 -4.73
N ALA A 157 -1.78 0.64 -3.75
CA ALA A 157 -0.38 0.76 -3.36
C ALA A 157 0.56 0.19 -4.44
N PRO A 158 1.73 0.81 -4.70
CA PRO A 158 2.76 0.26 -5.59
C PRO A 158 3.13 -1.19 -5.27
N THR A 159 3.31 -1.53 -3.99
CA THR A 159 3.64 -2.91 -3.60
C THR A 159 2.55 -3.91 -3.97
N ARG A 160 1.28 -3.57 -3.73
CA ARG A 160 0.16 -4.42 -4.11
C ARG A 160 0.09 -4.62 -5.62
N PHE A 161 0.37 -3.58 -6.41
CA PHE A 161 0.44 -3.69 -7.86
C PHE A 161 1.57 -4.63 -8.31
N LEU A 162 2.76 -4.51 -7.72
CA LEU A 162 3.94 -5.30 -8.09
C LEU A 162 3.84 -6.77 -7.69
N GLU A 163 3.11 -7.07 -6.62
CA GLU A 163 2.88 -8.44 -6.15
C GLU A 163 1.78 -9.19 -6.90
N THR A 164 0.93 -8.43 -7.58
CA THR A 164 -0.17 -9.02 -8.33
C THR A 164 0.39 -9.68 -9.59
N ASP A 165 0.04 -10.95 -9.79
CA ASP A 165 0.32 -11.64 -11.05
C ASP A 165 -0.70 -11.20 -12.12
N TRP A 166 -0.23 -10.34 -13.03
CA TRP A 166 -1.01 -9.82 -14.15
C TRP A 166 -1.00 -10.75 -15.38
N SER A 167 -0.33 -11.92 -15.33
CA SER A 167 -0.21 -12.83 -16.48
C SER A 167 -1.54 -13.44 -16.91
N ALA A 168 -2.49 -13.60 -15.97
CA ALA A 168 -3.85 -14.06 -16.23
C ALA A 168 -4.79 -12.94 -16.71
N GLY A 169 -4.27 -11.75 -17.02
CA GLY A 169 -5.04 -10.55 -17.31
C GLY A 169 -5.49 -9.83 -16.04
N GLY A 170 -6.60 -9.11 -16.15
CA GLY A 170 -7.13 -8.27 -15.07
C GLY A 170 -6.99 -6.78 -15.38
N GLY A 171 -7.43 -5.95 -14.44
CA GLY A 171 -7.45 -4.50 -14.62
C GLY A 171 -7.66 -3.77 -13.30
N ILE A 172 -7.59 -2.45 -13.35
CA ILE A 172 -7.63 -1.59 -12.17
C ILE A 172 -8.66 -0.47 -12.37
N ALA A 173 -9.48 -0.25 -11.35
CA ALA A 173 -10.62 0.66 -11.35
C ALA A 173 -10.66 1.43 -10.00
N LEU A 174 -10.15 2.65 -9.95
CA LEU A 174 -9.99 3.40 -8.69
C LEU A 174 -10.91 4.62 -8.60
N LYS A 175 -11.38 4.92 -7.40
CA LYS A 175 -12.15 6.16 -7.11
C LYS A 175 -11.23 7.38 -7.07
N ALA A 176 -10.09 7.25 -6.40
CA ALA A 176 -9.05 8.26 -6.35
C ALA A 176 -7.86 7.85 -7.24
N GLY A 177 -6.79 8.65 -7.16
CA GLY A 177 -5.58 8.48 -7.97
C GLY A 177 -5.51 9.44 -9.15
N SER A 178 -4.37 9.43 -9.82
CA SER A 178 -4.06 10.30 -10.95
C SER A 178 -3.50 9.47 -12.09
N ALA A 179 -3.84 9.83 -13.33
CA ALA A 179 -3.22 9.23 -14.52
C ALA A 179 -1.69 9.45 -14.58
N ALA A 180 -1.18 10.42 -13.81
CA ALA A 180 0.24 10.71 -13.66
C ALA A 180 0.89 10.04 -12.43
N SER A 181 0.15 9.24 -11.65
CA SER A 181 0.73 8.56 -10.48
C SER A 181 1.77 7.51 -10.87
N HIS A 182 2.65 7.15 -9.93
CA HIS A 182 3.61 6.07 -10.10
C HIS A 182 2.91 4.77 -10.52
N VAL A 183 1.79 4.41 -9.89
CA VAL A 183 1.08 3.18 -10.26
C VAL A 183 0.45 3.26 -11.65
N ALA A 184 -0.02 4.43 -12.09
CA ALA A 184 -0.47 4.60 -13.46
C ALA A 184 0.65 4.38 -14.49
N MET A 185 1.87 4.81 -14.16
CA MET A 185 3.05 4.52 -14.96
C MET A 185 3.40 3.03 -14.96
N LEU A 186 3.37 2.37 -13.80
CA LEU A 186 3.60 0.92 -13.69
C LEU A 186 2.54 0.10 -14.46
N ALA A 187 1.28 0.54 -14.44
CA ALA A 187 0.21 -0.07 -15.20
C ALA A 187 0.47 0.03 -16.71
N ARG A 188 0.93 1.18 -17.20
CA ARG A 188 1.31 1.35 -18.61
C ARG A 188 2.48 0.48 -19.01
N SER A 189 3.53 0.40 -18.18
CA SER A 189 4.71 -0.41 -18.51
C SER A 189 4.41 -1.91 -18.55
N ARG A 190 3.47 -2.38 -17.73
CA ARG A 190 2.99 -3.78 -17.72
C ARG A 190 1.81 -4.05 -18.65
N GLY A 191 1.28 -3.04 -19.34
CA GLY A 191 0.11 -3.19 -20.21
C GLY A 191 -1.18 -3.55 -19.48
N VAL A 192 -1.28 -3.21 -18.19
CA VAL A 192 -2.47 -3.46 -17.36
C VAL A 192 -3.49 -2.34 -17.60
N PRO A 193 -4.73 -2.64 -18.03
CA PRO A 193 -5.78 -1.64 -18.21
C PRO A 193 -6.13 -0.96 -16.88
N MET A 194 -6.18 0.38 -16.87
CA MET A 194 -6.40 1.15 -15.63
C MET A 194 -7.27 2.38 -15.89
N ILE A 195 -8.30 2.55 -15.05
CA ILE A 195 -9.16 3.73 -14.98
C ILE A 195 -9.17 4.28 -13.55
N VAL A 196 -9.13 5.60 -13.42
CA VAL A 196 -9.15 6.32 -12.12
C VAL A 196 -10.24 7.38 -12.13
N GLY A 197 -10.62 7.93 -10.96
CA GLY A 197 -11.65 8.98 -10.89
C GLY A 197 -13.05 8.48 -11.27
N LEU A 198 -13.39 7.27 -10.80
CA LEU A 198 -14.70 6.63 -10.99
C LEU A 198 -15.83 7.28 -10.17
#